data_AF-A0A958H658-F1
#
_entry.id   AF-A0A958H658-F1
#
_cell.length_a   1.000
_cell.length_b   1.000
_cell.length_c   1.000
_cell.angle_alpha   90.00
_cell.angle_beta   90.00
_cell.angle_gamma   90.00
#
_symmetry.space_group_name_H-M   'P 1'
#
loop_
_entity.id
_entity.type
_entity.pdbx_description
1 polymer ?
#
loop_
_entity_poly.entity_id
_entity_poly.type
_entity_poly.pdbx_seq_one_letter_code
_entity_poly.pdbx_strand_id
1 'polypeptide(L)'
;MQILAVDVGTGTQDILLFDSTRTPENCLKLVMPSPTMLVASAIRRATGAGNSLLLTGVTMGGGPSSWATEDHHRAGLPIYATADAARSFNDD
;
A
#
# COMPACT_ATOMS: atom_id res chain seq x y z
N MET A 1 -20.31 -19.01 -11.38
CA MET A 1 -18.84 -18.83 -11.29
C MET A 1 -18.57 -17.60 -10.47
N GLN A 2 -17.59 -17.63 -9.58
CA GLN A 2 -17.19 -16.48 -8.78
C GLN A 2 -15.77 -16.08 -9.13
N ILE A 3 -15.53 -14.77 -9.28
CA ILE A 3 -14.21 -14.18 -9.57
C ILE A 3 -13.97 -13.04 -8.58
N LEU A 4 -12.79 -13.02 -7.97
CA LEU A 4 -12.33 -11.87 -7.19
C LEU A 4 -11.44 -11.01 -8.07
N ALA A 5 -11.94 -9.83 -8.45
CA ALA A 5 -11.15 -8.83 -9.17
C ALA A 5 -10.68 -7.76 -8.19
N VAL A 6 -9.41 -7.38 -8.28
CA VAL A 6 -8.81 -6.36 -7.42
C VAL A 6 -8.11 -5.35 -8.31
N ASP A 7 -8.53 -4.09 -8.19
CA ASP A 7 -7.87 -2.94 -8.81
C ASP A 7 -7.26 -2.09 -7.69
N VAL A 8 -5.96 -1.84 -7.78
CA VAL A 8 -5.21 -1.10 -6.75
C VAL A 8 -4.69 0.18 -7.37
N GLY A 9 -5.32 1.29 -6.98
CA GLY A 9 -4.84 2.63 -7.28
C GLY A 9 -3.97 3.21 -6.16
N THR A 10 -3.51 4.44 -6.38
CA THR A 10 -2.68 5.18 -5.41
C THR A 10 -3.39 5.36 -4.06
N GLY A 11 -4.69 5.70 -4.08
CA GLY A 11 -5.45 6.02 -2.87
C GLY A 11 -6.34 4.89 -2.36
N THR A 12 -6.99 4.17 -3.28
CA THR A 12 -7.95 3.12 -2.97
C THR A 12 -7.59 1.81 -3.62
N GLN A 13 -8.15 0.73 -3.09
CA GLN A 13 -8.28 -0.54 -3.76
C GLN A 13 -9.77 -0.87 -3.90
N ASP A 14 -10.17 -1.23 -5.10
CA ASP A 14 -11.52 -1.64 -5.45
C ASP A 14 -11.51 -3.17 -5.59
N ILE A 15 -12.25 -3.85 -4.71
CA ILE A 15 -12.34 -5.31 -4.68
C ILE A 15 -13.77 -5.69 -5.07
N LEU A 16 -13.92 -6.40 -6.19
CA LEU A 16 -15.19 -6.90 -6.68
C LEU A 16 -15.22 -8.43 -6.55
N LEU A 17 -16.19 -8.95 -5.78
CA LEU A 17 -16.56 -10.36 -5.86
C LEU A 17 -17.67 -10.51 -6.92
N PHE A 18 -17.25 -10.75 -8.15
CA PHE A 18 -18.15 -11.00 -9.27
C PHE A 18 -18.78 -12.39 -9.15
N ASP A 19 -20.09 -12.47 -9.29
CA ASP A 19 -20.86 -13.72 -9.31
C ASP A 19 -21.69 -13.77 -10.58
N SER A 20 -21.39 -14.73 -11.46
CA SER A 20 -22.03 -14.86 -12.77
C SER A 20 -23.52 -15.20 -12.72
N THR A 21 -24.08 -15.49 -11.53
CA THR A 21 -25.51 -15.74 -11.34
C THR A 21 -26.31 -14.45 -11.05
N ARG A 22 -25.62 -13.32 -10.87
CA ARG A 22 -26.21 -12.00 -10.58
C ARG A 22 -25.95 -11.04 -11.74
N THR A 23 -26.72 -9.95 -11.79
CA THR A 23 -26.33 -8.82 -12.63
C THR A 23 -25.05 -8.18 -12.06
N PRO A 24 -24.12 -7.69 -12.90
CA PRO A 24 -22.85 -7.14 -12.44
C PRO A 24 -22.99 -6.05 -11.36
N GLU A 25 -24.02 -5.21 -11.46
CA GLU A 25 -24.30 -4.11 -10.53
C GLU A 25 -24.72 -4.58 -9.14
N ASN A 26 -25.21 -5.83 -9.03
CA ASN A 26 -25.64 -6.46 -7.77
C ASN A 26 -24.55 -7.36 -7.16
N CYS A 27 -23.34 -7.35 -7.73
CA CYS A 27 -22.18 -8.04 -7.15
C CYS A 27 -21.61 -7.22 -5.98
N LEU A 28 -20.99 -7.92 -5.02
CA LEU A 28 -20.42 -7.26 -3.85
C LEU A 28 -19.14 -6.53 -4.25
N LYS A 29 -19.10 -5.22 -3.97
CA LYS A 29 -17.92 -4.37 -4.16
C LYS A 29 -17.48 -3.76 -2.83
N LEU A 30 -16.18 -3.85 -2.53
CA LEU A 30 -15.55 -3.12 -1.44
C LEU A 30 -14.64 -2.04 -2.03
N VAL A 31 -14.71 -0.84 -1.46
CA VAL A 31 -13.79 0.28 -1.76
C VAL A 31 -13.02 0.55 -0.47
N MET A 32 -11.74 0.24 -0.47
CA MET A 32 -10.88 0.29 0.71
C MET A 32 -9.67 1.20 0.45
N PRO A 33 -8.95 1.67 1.48
CA PRO A 33 -7.66 2.34 1.26
C PRO A 33 -6.67 1.40 0.56
N SER A 34 -5.82 1.92 -0.33
CA SER A 34 -4.77 1.15 -0.97
C SER A 34 -3.76 0.61 0.06
N PRO A 35 -3.06 -0.51 -0.24
CA PRO A 35 -1.99 -1.01 0.64
C PRO A 35 -0.90 0.05 0.92
N THR A 36 -0.52 0.84 -0.08
CA THR A 36 0.48 1.91 0.07
C THR A 36 0.00 3.01 1.04
N MET A 37 -1.30 3.33 1.06
CA MET A 37 -1.89 4.26 2.04
C MET A 37 -1.83 3.71 3.47
N LEU A 38 -2.09 2.41 3.66
CA LEU A 38 -2.01 1.76 4.97
C LEU A 38 -0.57 1.77 5.51
N VAL A 39 0.41 1.44 4.65
CA VAL A 39 1.84 1.50 4.99
C VAL A 39 2.27 2.93 5.30
N ALA A 40 1.85 3.91 4.50
CA ALA A 40 2.12 5.33 4.76
C ALA A 40 1.61 5.79 6.13
N SER A 41 0.42 5.34 6.53
CA SER A 41 -0.13 5.63 7.85
C SER A 41 0.71 5.01 8.98
N ALA A 42 1.20 3.78 8.80
CA ALA A 42 2.08 3.13 9.76
C ALA A 42 3.44 3.85 9.88
N ILE A 43 4.04 4.26 8.75
CA ILE A 43 5.28 5.03 8.74
C ILE A 43 5.10 6.34 9.48
N ARG A 44 4.04 7.12 9.19
CA ARG A 44 3.78 8.39 9.89
C ARG A 44 3.65 8.23 11.40
N ARG A 45 3.03 7.14 11.87
CA ARG A 45 2.98 6.82 13.31
C ARG A 45 4.38 6.53 13.88
N ALA A 46 5.21 5.76 13.16
CA ALA A 46 6.59 5.49 13.57
C ALA A 46 7.44 6.77 13.59
N THR A 47 7.29 7.65 12.60
CA THR A 47 7.94 8.97 12.55
C THR A 47 7.54 9.82 13.74
N GLY A 48 6.23 9.92 14.04
CA GLY A 48 5.74 10.69 15.19
C GLY A 48 6.21 10.15 16.54
N ALA A 49 6.52 8.85 16.62
CA ALA A 49 7.12 8.22 17.79
C ALA A 49 8.65 8.31 17.84
N GLY A 50 9.32 8.84 16.81
CA GLY A 50 10.78 8.88 16.73
C GLY A 50 11.45 7.51 16.57
N ASN A 51 10.70 6.49 16.13
CA ASN A 51 11.21 5.13 16.01
C ASN A 51 11.97 4.94 14.70
N SER A 52 12.99 4.08 14.68
CA SER A 52 13.60 3.63 13.43
C SER A 52 12.62 2.77 12.61
N LEU A 53 12.77 2.79 11.29
CA LEU A 53 11.92 2.07 10.36
C LEU A 53 12.68 0.91 9.70
N LEU A 54 12.10 -0.29 9.70
CA LEU A 54 12.51 -1.41 8.85
C LEU A 54 11.38 -1.78 7.89
N LEU A 55 11.65 -1.66 6.61
CA LEU A 55 10.73 -2.01 5.53
C LEU A 55 11.02 -3.44 5.04
N THR A 56 9.99 -4.26 5.01
CA THR A 56 10.06 -5.67 4.56
C THR A 56 8.92 -5.96 3.60
N GLY A 57 9.04 -7.06 2.83
CA GLY A 57 8.07 -7.46 1.82
C GLY A 57 8.63 -7.34 0.41
N VAL A 58 7.75 -7.23 -0.57
CA VAL A 58 8.06 -7.18 -2.00
C VAL A 58 7.63 -5.84 -2.60
N THR A 59 7.94 -5.63 -3.88
CA THR A 59 7.50 -4.45 -4.64
C THR A 59 6.00 -4.25 -4.53
N MET A 60 5.59 -3.11 -3.96
CA MET A 60 4.19 -2.71 -3.82
C MET A 60 3.80 -1.58 -4.80
N GLY A 61 4.79 -0.94 -5.39
CA GLY A 61 4.66 0.34 -6.08
C GLY A 61 4.93 1.52 -5.13
N GLY A 62 5.34 2.63 -5.73
CA GLY A 62 5.63 3.86 -5.01
C GLY A 62 4.38 4.63 -4.60
N GLY A 63 4.48 5.95 -4.45
CA GLY A 63 3.34 6.78 -4.02
C GLY A 63 3.29 6.92 -2.49
N PRO A 64 2.15 6.75 -1.82
CA PRO A 64 1.99 7.13 -0.41
C PRO A 64 3.03 6.56 0.55
N SER A 65 3.40 5.29 0.39
CA SER A 65 4.43 4.62 1.20
C SER A 65 5.82 5.25 0.97
N SER A 66 6.18 5.54 -0.28
CA SER A 66 7.42 6.24 -0.65
C SER A 66 7.47 7.65 -0.10
N TRP A 67 6.39 8.43 -0.24
CA TRP A 67 6.35 9.79 0.29
C TRP A 67 6.47 9.81 1.82
N ALA A 68 5.78 8.92 2.52
CA ALA A 68 5.90 8.83 3.98
C ALA A 68 7.30 8.35 4.43
N THR A 69 7.96 7.48 3.65
CA THR A 69 9.34 7.04 3.90
C THR A 69 10.31 8.21 3.72
N GLU A 70 10.12 9.03 2.68
CA GLU A 70 10.91 10.25 2.45
C GLU A 70 10.71 11.27 3.60
N ASP A 71 9.47 11.47 4.06
CA ASP A 71 9.21 12.34 5.21
C ASP A 71 9.91 11.83 6.48
N HIS A 72 9.93 10.50 6.69
CA HIS A 72 10.66 9.87 7.80
C HIS A 72 12.17 10.12 7.70
N HIS A 73 12.72 10.02 6.48
CA HIS A 73 14.14 10.31 6.22
C HIS A 73 14.47 11.77 6.54
N ARG A 74 13.62 12.70 6.08
CA ARG A 74 13.76 14.15 6.35
C ARG A 74 13.67 14.50 7.82
N ALA A 75 12.97 13.70 8.63
CA ALA A 75 12.96 13.82 10.08
C ALA A 75 14.28 13.38 10.75
N GLY A 76 15.27 12.90 9.99
CA GLY A 76 16.57 12.47 10.48
C GLY A 76 16.55 11.09 11.14
N LEU A 77 15.50 10.30 10.93
CA LEU A 77 15.33 8.99 11.56
C LEU A 77 15.89 7.85 10.67
N PRO A 78 16.46 6.78 11.28
CA PRO A 78 17.03 5.67 10.52
C PRO A 78 15.99 4.86 9.75
N ILE A 79 16.32 4.54 8.49
CA ILE A 79 15.51 3.68 7.62
C ILE A 79 16.36 2.51 7.14
N TYR A 80 15.79 1.32 7.23
CA TYR A 80 16.32 0.08 6.69
C TYR A 80 15.28 -0.54 5.76
N ALA A 81 15.73 -1.23 4.72
CA ALA A 81 14.84 -1.98 3.84
C ALA A 81 15.51 -3.29 3.41
N THR A 82 14.74 -4.37 3.33
CA THR A 82 15.16 -5.57 2.59
C THR A 82 15.29 -5.25 1.10
N ALA A 83 16.17 -5.95 0.38
CA ALA A 83 16.39 -5.71 -1.05
C ALA A 83 15.09 -5.75 -1.89
N ASP A 84 14.15 -6.66 -1.58
CA ASP A 84 12.89 -6.77 -2.30
C ASP A 84 11.93 -5.61 -2.02
N ALA A 85 11.82 -5.19 -0.76
CA ALA A 85 11.01 -4.04 -0.37
C ALA A 85 11.55 -2.72 -0.98
N ALA A 86 12.88 -2.59 -1.07
CA ALA A 86 13.55 -1.40 -1.61
C ALA A 86 13.17 -1.10 -3.07
N ARG A 87 12.83 -2.14 -3.86
CA ARG A 87 12.35 -2.01 -5.24
C ARG A 87 10.99 -1.30 -5.37
N SER A 88 10.32 -1.01 -4.25
CA SER A 88 9.09 -0.18 -4.26
C SER A 88 9.36 1.30 -4.46
N PHE A 89 10.59 1.78 -4.21
CA PHE A 89 10.94 3.20 -4.26
C PHE A 89 11.53 3.64 -5.59
N ASN A 90 12.18 2.70 -6.29
CA ASN A 90 12.69 2.88 -7.63
C ASN A 90 12.69 1.50 -8.31
N ASP A 91 12.04 1.41 -9.46
CA ASP A 91 11.86 0.20 -10.25
C ASP A 91 12.72 0.16 -11.53
N ASP A 92 13.59 1.17 -11.71
CA ASP A 92 14.71 1.14 -12.68
C ASP A 92 15.83 0.16 -12.26
#